data_AF-A0A661HK88-F1
#
_entry.id   AF-A0A661HK88-F1
#
_cell.length_a   1.000
_cell.length_b   1.000
_cell.length_c   1.000
_cell.angle_alpha   90.00
_cell.angle_beta   90.00
_cell.angle_gamma   90.00
#
_symmetry.space_group_name_H-M   'P 1'
#
loop_
_entity.id
_entity.type
_entity.pdbx_description
1 polymer ?
#
loop_
_entity_poly.entity_id
_entity_poly.type
_entity_poly.pdbx_seq_one_letter_code
_entity_poly.pdbx_strand_id
1 'polypeptide(L)'
;MACKTCGTCTPTVVVPTPELGDKITAPVLGVVTEEVVTGKGVFDIYMRAAKAQLDEEYKKTRIKGADYAIACVQLIDKMMMQANQFVISEFSTKLDAQMKTQMFPYQMASLRYDTALKEATVGEMMAKSELTCTQTTELVMNGAKDRDLKTSQIAVQGAQKDLYVRQTKGFDDKRDNDNLKIVTDSWAVQATEMNEAGTSIMNILDVNGNGTLNNKLTSVL
;
A
#
# COMPACT_ATOMS: atom_id res chain seq x y z
N MET A 1 -10.39 -20.19 -1.71
CA MET A 1 -10.23 -20.40 -0.26
C MET A 1 -11.25 -19.52 0.45
N ALA A 2 -12.12 -20.13 1.25
CA ALA A 2 -13.31 -19.49 1.78
C ALA A 2 -13.00 -18.57 2.97
N CYS A 3 -13.41 -17.31 2.89
CA CYS A 3 -13.49 -16.41 4.04
C CYS A 3 -14.79 -16.71 4.80
N LYS A 4 -14.69 -17.61 5.80
CA LYS A 4 -15.77 -17.92 6.75
C LYS A 4 -15.51 -17.20 8.07
N THR A 5 -16.46 -16.35 8.44
CA THR A 5 -16.91 -16.05 9.80
C THR A 5 -15.87 -15.65 10.85
N CYS A 6 -15.79 -14.36 11.15
CA CYS A 6 -15.74 -13.83 12.51
C CYS A 6 -16.24 -12.38 12.41
N GLY A 7 -17.43 -12.05 12.88
CA GLY A 7 -17.72 -12.03 14.31
C GLY A 7 -17.36 -10.64 14.80
N THR A 8 -18.39 -9.84 15.02
CA THR A 8 -18.35 -8.47 15.55
C THR A 8 -17.46 -8.37 16.78
N CYS A 9 -16.21 -7.96 16.59
CA CYS A 9 -15.34 -7.53 17.67
C CYS A 9 -15.26 -6.00 17.63
N THR A 10 -16.34 -5.34 18.00
CA THR A 10 -16.22 -4.00 18.60
C THR A 10 -15.81 -4.23 20.05
N PRO A 11 -14.55 -3.98 20.46
CA PRO A 11 -14.26 -3.88 21.86
C PRO A 11 -14.94 -2.60 22.34
N THR A 12 -16.10 -2.74 22.98
CA THR A 12 -16.66 -1.70 23.83
C THR A 12 -15.72 -1.56 25.02
N VAL A 13 -14.63 -0.81 24.81
CA VAL A 13 -13.77 -0.36 25.91
C VAL A 13 -14.55 0.76 26.57
N VAL A 14 -15.23 0.42 27.67
CA VAL A 14 -15.72 1.40 28.62
C VAL A 14 -14.50 2.21 29.06
N VAL A 15 -14.40 3.44 28.60
CA VAL A 15 -13.43 4.40 29.14
C VAL A 15 -13.91 4.68 30.57
N PRO A 16 -13.20 4.25 31.62
CA PRO A 16 -13.55 4.67 32.96
C PRO A 16 -13.45 6.20 32.98
N THR A 17 -14.58 6.85 33.22
CA THR A 17 -14.63 8.28 33.50
C THR A 17 -13.74 8.51 34.73
N PRO A 18 -12.75 9.41 34.67
CA PRO A 18 -11.91 9.67 35.83
C PRO A 18 -12.79 10.34 36.89
N GLU A 19 -13.24 9.57 37.87
CA GLU A 19 -13.77 10.14 39.10
C GLU A 19 -12.61 10.88 39.76
N LEU A 20 -12.75 12.19 39.80
CA LEU A 20 -11.83 13.10 40.48
C LEU A 20 -12.06 12.97 41.99
N GLY A 21 -11.72 11.82 42.56
CA GLY A 21 -11.82 11.52 43.98
C GLY A 21 -10.98 10.27 44.24
N ASP A 22 -9.94 10.28 45.06
CA ASP A 22 -9.80 11.02 46.30
C ASP A 22 -8.92 12.27 46.21
N LYS A 23 -9.35 13.28 46.95
CA LYS A 23 -8.57 14.48 47.25
C LYS A 23 -7.15 14.07 47.57
N ILE A 24 -6.16 14.75 46.97
CA ILE A 24 -4.80 14.78 47.50
C ILE A 24 -4.95 15.27 48.94
N THR A 25 -5.05 14.35 49.88
CA THR A 25 -5.10 14.64 51.30
C THR A 25 -3.73 15.19 51.61
N ALA A 26 -3.69 16.49 51.86
CA ALA A 26 -2.51 17.18 52.37
C ALA A 26 -1.88 16.34 53.50
N PRO A 27 -0.55 16.36 53.66
CA PRO A 27 0.11 15.69 54.77
C PRO A 27 -0.67 15.93 56.04
N VAL A 28 -1.18 14.85 56.64
CA VAL A 28 -1.68 14.92 58.00
C VAL A 28 -0.48 15.40 58.82
N LEU A 29 -0.61 16.58 59.44
CA LEU A 29 0.45 17.23 60.23
C LEU A 29 1.12 16.28 61.24
N GLY A 30 0.43 15.21 61.65
CA GLY A 30 0.96 14.15 62.52
C GLY A 30 2.11 13.30 61.96
N VAL A 31 2.45 13.38 60.65
CA VAL A 31 3.67 12.72 60.13
C VAL A 31 4.93 13.53 60.46
N VAL A 32 4.81 14.86 60.51
CA VAL A 32 5.97 15.73 60.72
C VAL A 32 6.18 15.92 62.22
N THR A 33 5.16 16.38 62.94
CA THR A 33 5.17 16.55 64.39
C THR A 33 3.78 16.30 64.94
N GLU A 34 3.67 15.62 66.06
CA GLU A 34 2.55 15.90 66.95
C GLU A 34 3.02 17.07 67.83
N GLU A 35 2.19 18.08 68.12
CA GLU A 35 2.57 19.29 68.91
C GLU A 35 2.98 18.99 70.37
N VAL A 36 3.42 17.77 70.65
CA VAL A 36 3.88 17.22 71.91
C VAL A 36 5.34 16.78 71.79
N VAL A 37 6.12 17.04 72.84
CA VAL A 37 7.55 16.65 72.92
C VAL A 37 7.75 15.12 72.86
N THR A 38 6.68 14.35 73.02
CA THR A 38 6.63 12.88 72.92
C THR A 38 5.96 12.39 71.65
N GLY A 39 5.85 13.23 70.61
CA GLY A 39 5.17 12.87 69.38
C GLY A 39 5.77 11.67 68.65
N LYS A 40 4.96 11.07 67.78
CA LYS A 40 5.37 9.97 66.88
C LYS A 40 5.83 10.46 65.50
N GLY A 41 5.86 11.77 65.27
CA GLY A 41 6.29 12.36 64.01
C GLY A 41 7.77 12.05 63.71
N VAL A 42 8.13 12.10 62.44
CA VAL A 42 9.51 11.86 61.96
C VAL A 42 10.48 12.85 62.62
N PHE A 43 10.07 14.12 62.77
CA PHE A 43 10.86 15.12 63.48
C PHE A 43 10.98 14.84 64.97
N ASP A 44 9.92 14.37 65.63
CA ASP A 44 9.92 14.05 67.06
C ASP A 44 10.87 12.88 67.38
N ILE A 45 10.94 11.89 66.48
CA ILE A 45 11.89 10.77 66.57
C ILE A 45 13.32 11.29 66.41
N TYR A 46 13.58 12.14 65.41
CA TYR A 46 14.90 12.74 65.21
C TYR A 46 15.33 13.58 66.41
N MET A 47 14.44 14.41 66.96
CA MET A 47 14.72 15.26 68.11
C MET A 47 14.99 14.47 69.38
N ARG A 48 14.28 13.36 69.61
CA ARG A 48 14.52 12.48 70.76
C ARG A 48 15.86 11.76 70.65
N ALA A 49 16.19 11.24 69.47
CA ALA A 49 17.47 10.58 69.21
C ALA A 49 18.65 11.56 69.36
N ALA A 50 18.51 12.74 68.77
CA ALA A 50 19.46 13.83 68.85
C ALA A 50 19.74 14.28 70.30
N LYS A 51 18.67 14.47 71.08
CA LYS A 51 18.77 14.88 72.48
C LYS A 51 19.39 13.79 73.36
N ALA A 52 19.03 12.51 73.14
CA ALA A 52 19.63 11.40 73.86
C ALA A 52 21.15 11.31 73.62
N GLN A 53 21.60 11.48 72.37
CA GLN A 53 23.02 11.50 72.02
C GLN A 53 23.75 12.67 72.70
N LEU A 54 23.13 13.85 72.72
CA LEU A 54 23.73 15.03 73.31
C LEU A 54 23.80 14.95 74.84
N ASP A 55 22.78 14.38 75.48
CA ASP A 55 22.77 14.09 76.93
C ASP A 55 23.86 13.09 77.32
N GLU A 56 24.15 12.10 76.48
CA GLU A 56 25.27 11.18 76.70
C GLU A 56 26.63 11.89 76.65
N GLU A 57 26.85 12.73 75.65
CA GLU A 57 28.12 13.45 75.50
C GLU A 57 28.33 14.50 76.61
N TYR A 58 27.23 15.08 77.12
CA TYR A 58 27.26 15.95 78.29
C TYR A 58 27.63 15.18 79.58
N LYS A 59 27.01 14.01 79.83
CA LYS A 59 27.33 13.15 80.98
C LYS A 59 28.77 12.64 80.96
N LYS A 60 29.34 12.42 79.76
CA LYS A 60 30.75 12.05 79.55
C LYS A 60 31.70 13.23 79.73
N THR A 61 31.23 14.42 80.11
CA THR A 61 32.00 15.67 80.31
C THR A 61 32.77 16.16 79.07
N ARG A 62 32.42 15.66 77.88
CA ARG A 62 33.10 16.01 76.62
C ARG A 62 32.71 17.39 76.10
N ILE A 63 31.54 17.89 76.49
CA ILE A 63 30.97 19.16 76.03
C ILE A 63 30.58 19.98 77.26
N LYS A 64 31.05 21.24 77.34
CA LYS A 64 30.73 22.17 78.45
C LYS A 64 29.57 23.08 78.06
N GLY A 65 28.90 23.68 79.05
CA GLY A 65 27.58 24.31 78.92
C GLY A 65 27.39 25.32 77.78
N ALA A 66 28.43 26.05 77.36
CA ALA A 66 28.35 26.96 76.22
C ALA A 66 28.35 26.22 74.87
N ASP A 67 29.22 25.21 74.72
CA ASP A 67 29.32 24.39 73.51
C ASP A 67 28.10 23.47 73.34
N TYR A 68 27.48 23.07 74.46
CA TYR A 68 26.25 22.28 74.48
C TYR A 68 25.07 23.02 73.82
N ALA A 69 24.91 24.31 74.12
CA ALA A 69 23.85 25.13 73.54
C ALA A 69 24.03 25.32 72.03
N ILE A 70 25.27 25.51 71.58
CA ILE A 70 25.60 25.65 70.15
C ILE A 70 25.34 24.33 69.41
N ALA A 71 25.76 23.20 69.97
CA ALA A 71 25.54 21.88 69.39
C ALA A 71 24.03 21.52 69.32
N CYS A 72 23.25 21.87 70.36
CA CYS A 72 21.79 21.74 70.36
C CYS A 72 21.15 22.44 69.16
N VAL A 73 21.44 23.72 68.97
CA VAL A 73 20.82 24.54 67.91
C VAL A 73 21.21 24.02 66.53
N GLN A 74 22.50 23.71 66.31
CA GLN A 74 22.97 23.17 65.04
C GLN A 74 22.37 21.79 64.71
N LEU A 75 22.09 20.99 65.74
CA LEU A 75 21.48 19.68 65.57
C LEU A 75 19.98 19.82 65.25
N ILE A 76 19.27 20.73 65.91
CA ILE A 76 17.86 21.05 65.60
C ILE A 76 17.72 21.50 64.15
N ASP A 77 18.56 22.42 63.70
CA ASP A 77 18.52 22.94 62.32
C ASP A 77 18.71 21.81 61.29
N LYS A 78 19.67 20.92 61.52
CA LYS A 78 19.94 19.78 60.62
C LYS A 78 18.80 18.76 60.61
N MET A 79 18.20 18.47 61.77
CA MET A 79 17.10 17.50 61.87
C MET A 79 15.81 18.05 61.24
N MET A 80 15.54 19.35 61.36
CA MET A 80 14.42 19.99 60.67
C MET A 80 14.58 19.92 59.15
N MET A 81 15.79 20.19 58.63
CA MET A 81 16.07 20.06 57.20
C MET A 81 15.89 18.62 56.70
N GLN A 82 16.37 17.63 57.44
CA GLN A 82 16.25 16.22 57.06
C GLN A 82 14.80 15.72 57.13
N ALA A 83 14.03 16.14 58.15
CA ALA A 83 12.62 15.81 58.27
C ALA A 83 11.81 16.39 57.09
N ASN A 84 12.04 17.66 56.73
CA ASN A 84 11.38 18.27 55.57
C ASN A 84 11.73 17.54 54.28
N GLN A 85 12.99 17.13 54.10
CA GLN A 85 13.42 16.40 52.91
C GLN A 85 12.78 15.01 52.82
N PHE A 86 12.61 14.31 53.93
CA PHE A 86 11.95 13.00 53.98
C PHE A 86 10.46 13.10 53.60
N VAL A 87 9.77 14.10 54.15
CA VAL A 87 8.35 14.34 53.83
C VAL A 87 8.19 14.61 52.33
N ILE A 88 9.02 15.49 51.78
CA ILE A 88 8.99 15.82 50.34
C ILE A 88 9.25 14.57 49.49
N SER A 89 10.23 13.74 49.85
CA SER A 89 10.57 12.54 49.07
C SER A 89 9.50 11.45 49.12
N GLU A 90 8.85 11.28 50.27
CA GLU A 90 7.72 10.35 50.39
C GLU A 90 6.53 10.82 49.54
N PHE A 91 6.25 12.11 49.50
CA PHE A 91 5.19 12.66 48.64
C PHE A 91 5.51 12.53 47.16
N SER A 92 6.74 12.86 46.75
CA SER A 92 7.12 12.77 45.33
C SER A 92 7.04 11.33 44.84
N THR A 93 7.52 10.36 45.61
CA THR A 93 7.47 8.94 45.23
C THR A 93 6.04 8.40 45.14
N LYS A 94 5.16 8.78 46.06
CA LYS A 94 3.73 8.40 45.99
C LYS A 94 3.03 9.04 44.79
N LEU A 95 3.29 10.32 44.52
CA LEU A 95 2.71 11.03 43.40
C LEU A 95 3.19 10.47 42.06
N ASP A 96 4.48 10.17 41.92
CA ASP A 96 5.06 9.54 40.74
C ASP A 96 4.45 8.15 40.49
N ALA A 97 4.24 7.36 41.54
CA ALA A 97 3.60 6.05 41.45
C ALA A 97 2.12 6.15 41.01
N GLN A 98 1.39 7.14 41.52
CA GLN A 98 0.00 7.39 41.11
C GLN A 98 -0.08 7.86 39.66
N MET A 99 0.75 8.84 39.28
CA MET A 99 0.79 9.36 37.91
C MET A 99 1.16 8.26 36.93
N LYS A 100 2.13 7.40 37.28
CA LYS A 100 2.50 6.23 36.47
C LYS A 100 1.34 5.26 36.32
N THR A 101 0.64 4.92 37.40
CA THR A 101 -0.50 4.01 37.38
C THR A 101 -1.66 4.53 36.54
N GLN A 102 -1.90 5.86 36.53
CA GLN A 102 -3.04 6.45 35.81
C GLN A 102 -2.71 6.80 34.35
N MET A 103 -1.55 7.38 34.06
CA MET A 103 -1.18 7.82 32.70
C MET A 103 -0.77 6.67 31.78
N PHE A 104 0.00 5.69 32.27
CA PHE A 104 0.51 4.61 31.43
C PHE A 104 -0.59 3.77 30.75
N PRO A 105 -1.64 3.28 31.43
CA PRO A 105 -2.65 2.46 30.76
C PRO A 105 -3.40 3.25 29.68
N TYR A 106 -3.63 4.55 29.91
CA TYR A 106 -4.26 5.42 28.91
C TYR A 106 -3.36 5.58 27.67
N GLN A 107 -2.08 5.91 27.85
CA GLN A 107 -1.11 6.02 26.75
C GLN A 107 -0.95 4.70 25.99
N MET A 108 -0.95 3.57 26.70
CA MET A 108 -0.90 2.25 26.06
C MET A 108 -2.18 1.95 25.26
N ALA A 109 -3.35 2.34 25.76
CA ALA A 109 -4.61 2.14 25.05
C ALA A 109 -4.68 2.98 23.77
N SER A 110 -4.29 4.27 23.83
CA SER A 110 -4.24 5.13 22.65
C SER A 110 -3.21 4.64 21.62
N LEU A 111 -2.04 4.19 22.08
CA LEU A 111 -1.02 3.64 21.18
C LEU A 111 -1.48 2.37 20.48
N ARG A 112 -2.18 1.47 21.19
CA ARG A 112 -2.77 0.26 20.60
C ARG A 112 -3.80 0.59 19.52
N TYR A 113 -4.61 1.62 19.74
CA TYR A 113 -5.56 2.09 18.75
C TYR A 113 -4.86 2.60 17.48
N ASP A 114 -3.82 3.42 17.64
CA ASP A 114 -3.05 3.94 16.51
C ASP A 114 -2.34 2.83 15.72
N THR A 115 -1.80 1.82 16.41
CA THR A 115 -1.20 0.65 15.78
C THR A 115 -2.24 -0.13 14.96
N ALA A 116 -3.41 -0.41 15.55
CA ALA A 116 -4.49 -1.13 14.84
C ALA A 116 -4.99 -0.36 13.61
N LEU A 117 -5.11 0.97 13.69
CA LEU A 117 -5.50 1.81 12.56
C LEU A 117 -4.44 1.78 11.44
N LYS A 118 -3.15 1.85 11.79
CA LYS A 118 -2.05 1.73 10.82
C LYS A 118 -2.02 0.35 10.16
N GLU A 119 -2.22 -0.71 10.92
CA GLU A 119 -2.29 -2.07 10.38
C GLU A 119 -3.47 -2.23 9.40
N ALA A 120 -4.65 -1.70 9.75
CA ALA A 120 -5.81 -1.73 8.87
C ALA A 120 -5.55 -0.97 7.55
N THR A 121 -5.02 0.25 7.64
CA THR A 121 -4.70 1.06 6.44
C THR A 121 -3.61 0.41 5.57
N VAL A 122 -2.60 -0.21 6.18
CA VAL A 122 -1.58 -1.00 5.44
C VAL A 122 -2.22 -2.21 4.75
N GLY A 123 -3.13 -2.92 5.41
CA GLY A 123 -3.88 -4.03 4.82
C GLY A 123 -4.68 -3.61 3.59
N GLU A 124 -5.40 -2.47 3.67
CA GLU A 124 -6.13 -1.91 2.53
C GLU A 124 -5.19 -1.53 1.37
N MET A 125 -4.06 -0.90 1.66
CA MET A 125 -3.07 -0.55 0.64
C MET A 125 -2.49 -1.80 -0.06
N MET A 126 -2.18 -2.85 0.70
CA MET A 126 -1.68 -4.10 0.16
C MET A 126 -2.72 -4.78 -0.75
N ALA A 127 -3.98 -4.87 -0.30
CA ALA A 127 -5.06 -5.45 -1.09
C ALA A 127 -5.30 -4.66 -2.39
N LYS A 128 -5.26 -3.32 -2.33
CA LYS A 128 -5.39 -2.46 -3.51
C LYS A 128 -4.22 -2.62 -4.48
N SER A 129 -3.00 -2.76 -3.95
CA SER A 129 -1.79 -3.01 -4.74
C SER A 129 -1.89 -4.34 -5.49
N GLU A 130 -2.34 -5.40 -4.81
CA GLU A 130 -2.56 -6.73 -5.41
C GLU A 130 -3.60 -6.67 -6.53
N LEU A 131 -4.75 -6.05 -6.28
CA LEU A 131 -5.80 -5.87 -7.31
C LEU A 131 -5.26 -5.12 -8.54
N THR A 132 -4.46 -4.07 -8.33
CA THR A 132 -3.87 -3.29 -9.42
C THR A 132 -2.88 -4.14 -10.23
N CYS A 133 -2.10 -4.99 -9.56
CA CYS A 133 -1.18 -5.92 -10.22
C CYS A 133 -1.93 -6.96 -11.07
N THR A 134 -3.02 -7.54 -10.55
CA THR A 134 -3.88 -8.46 -11.29
C THR A 134 -4.50 -7.78 -12.51
N GLN A 135 -5.10 -6.59 -12.33
CA GLN A 135 -5.69 -5.82 -13.43
C GLN A 135 -4.67 -5.47 -14.51
N THR A 136 -3.45 -5.06 -14.12
CA THR A 136 -2.37 -4.76 -15.06
C THR A 136 -2.00 -6.00 -15.87
N THR A 137 -1.88 -7.16 -15.20
CA THR A 137 -1.58 -8.43 -15.85
C THR A 137 -2.66 -8.83 -16.84
N GLU A 138 -3.93 -8.70 -16.47
CA GLU A 138 -5.07 -9.00 -17.36
C GLU A 138 -5.09 -8.08 -18.59
N LEU A 139 -4.86 -6.77 -18.41
CA LEU A 139 -4.80 -5.82 -19.53
C LEU A 139 -3.65 -6.14 -20.49
N VAL A 140 -2.48 -6.52 -19.98
CA VAL A 140 -1.34 -6.93 -20.81
C VAL A 140 -1.67 -8.20 -21.59
N MET A 141 -2.27 -9.21 -20.94
CA MET A 141 -2.66 -10.46 -21.60
C MET A 141 -3.74 -10.24 -22.66
N ASN A 142 -4.76 -9.45 -22.36
CA ASN A 142 -5.82 -9.13 -23.33
C ASN A 142 -5.25 -8.34 -24.51
N GLY A 143 -4.39 -7.35 -24.26
CA GLY A 143 -3.70 -6.61 -25.30
C GLY A 143 -2.79 -7.49 -26.18
N ALA A 144 -2.14 -8.51 -25.63
CA ALA A 144 -1.37 -9.48 -26.39
C ALA A 144 -2.27 -10.34 -27.29
N LYS A 145 -3.35 -10.90 -26.74
CA LYS A 145 -4.34 -11.69 -27.49
C LYS A 145 -4.96 -10.89 -28.63
N ASP A 146 -5.29 -9.61 -28.40
CA ASP A 146 -5.86 -8.75 -29.43
C ASP A 146 -4.87 -8.48 -30.58
N ARG A 147 -3.58 -8.31 -30.27
CA ARG A 147 -2.53 -8.15 -31.30
C ARG A 147 -2.34 -9.43 -32.11
N ASP A 148 -2.32 -10.59 -31.45
CA ASP A 148 -2.18 -11.88 -32.12
C ASP A 148 -3.39 -12.18 -33.02
N LEU A 149 -4.60 -11.86 -32.55
CA LEU A 149 -5.82 -12.00 -33.33
C LEU A 149 -5.79 -11.08 -34.55
N LYS A 150 -5.43 -9.80 -34.39
CA LYS A 150 -5.29 -8.86 -35.52
C LYS A 150 -4.24 -9.32 -36.53
N THR A 151 -3.11 -9.82 -36.05
CA THR A 151 -2.04 -10.36 -36.91
C THR A 151 -2.53 -11.55 -37.72
N SER A 152 -3.27 -12.47 -37.07
CA SER A 152 -3.88 -13.63 -37.71
C SER A 152 -4.93 -13.22 -38.74
N GLN A 153 -5.78 -12.23 -38.43
CA GLN A 153 -6.78 -11.70 -39.36
C GLN A 153 -6.13 -11.04 -40.58
N ILE A 154 -5.07 -10.25 -40.40
CA ILE A 154 -4.30 -9.65 -41.51
C ILE A 154 -3.72 -10.74 -42.40
N ALA A 155 -3.15 -11.82 -41.82
CA ALA A 155 -2.61 -12.94 -42.58
C ALA A 155 -3.70 -13.64 -43.43
N VAL A 156 -4.87 -13.91 -42.84
CA VAL A 156 -6.01 -14.51 -43.56
C VAL A 156 -6.51 -13.60 -44.68
N GLN A 157 -6.68 -12.30 -44.41
CA GLN A 157 -7.09 -11.33 -45.43
C GLN A 157 -6.07 -11.22 -46.57
N GLY A 158 -4.77 -11.25 -46.24
CA GLY A 158 -3.69 -11.29 -47.22
C GLY A 158 -3.76 -12.52 -48.12
N ALA A 159 -3.95 -13.70 -47.53
CA ALA A 159 -4.12 -14.95 -48.28
C ALA A 159 -5.39 -14.95 -49.15
N GLN A 160 -6.51 -14.42 -48.64
CA GLN A 160 -7.74 -14.24 -49.41
C GLN A 160 -7.51 -13.33 -50.62
N LYS A 161 -6.81 -12.21 -50.43
CA LYS A 161 -6.46 -11.29 -51.52
C LYS A 161 -5.59 -11.98 -52.58
N ASP A 162 -4.57 -12.74 -52.18
CA ASP A 162 -3.71 -13.48 -53.13
C ASP A 162 -4.52 -14.50 -53.93
N LEU A 163 -5.44 -15.23 -53.27
CA LEU A 163 -6.33 -16.17 -53.93
C LEU A 163 -7.20 -15.47 -55.00
N TYR A 164 -7.80 -14.32 -54.68
CA TYR A 164 -8.59 -13.56 -55.65
C TYR A 164 -7.76 -13.09 -56.84
N VAL A 165 -6.53 -12.61 -56.62
CA VAL A 165 -5.62 -12.22 -57.71
C VAL A 165 -5.30 -13.41 -58.62
N ARG A 166 -5.00 -14.58 -58.04
CA ARG A 166 -4.74 -15.81 -58.81
C ARG A 166 -5.97 -16.28 -59.58
N GLN A 167 -7.16 -16.19 -58.98
CA GLN A 167 -8.41 -16.54 -59.67
C GLN A 167 -8.66 -15.63 -60.87
N THR A 168 -8.50 -14.31 -60.72
CA THR A 168 -8.62 -13.35 -61.83
C THR A 168 -7.61 -13.65 -62.94
N LYS A 169 -6.34 -13.87 -62.59
CA LYS A 169 -5.32 -14.24 -63.57
C LYS A 169 -5.65 -15.55 -64.30
N GLY A 170 -6.17 -16.54 -63.59
CA GLY A 170 -6.63 -17.79 -64.20
C GLY A 170 -7.78 -17.59 -65.20
N PHE A 171 -8.68 -16.65 -64.94
CA PHE A 171 -9.74 -16.29 -65.90
C PHE A 171 -9.20 -15.56 -67.13
N ASP A 172 -8.25 -14.63 -66.97
CA ASP A 172 -7.60 -13.96 -68.10
C ASP A 172 -6.79 -14.95 -68.94
N ASP A 173 -5.96 -15.79 -68.30
CA ASP A 173 -5.16 -16.81 -68.99
C ASP A 173 -6.06 -17.81 -69.74
N LYS A 174 -7.22 -18.17 -69.16
CA LYS A 174 -8.23 -19.00 -69.83
C LYS A 174 -8.84 -18.29 -71.04
N ARG A 175 -9.24 -17.02 -70.91
CA ARG A 175 -9.78 -16.22 -72.02
C ARG A 175 -8.78 -16.15 -73.18
N ASP A 176 -7.51 -15.93 -72.86
CA ASP A 176 -6.45 -15.83 -73.88
C ASP A 176 -6.23 -17.19 -74.58
N ASN A 177 -6.29 -18.30 -73.85
CA ASN A 177 -6.24 -19.64 -74.43
C ASN A 177 -7.47 -19.97 -75.30
N ASP A 178 -8.67 -19.62 -74.84
CA ASP A 178 -9.91 -19.81 -75.60
C ASP A 178 -9.87 -18.99 -76.91
N ASN A 179 -9.35 -17.75 -76.87
CA ASN A 179 -9.13 -16.92 -78.05
C ASN A 179 -8.10 -17.55 -79.02
N LEU A 180 -6.97 -18.04 -78.51
CA LEU A 180 -5.96 -18.73 -79.32
C LEU A 180 -6.52 -19.98 -79.98
N LYS A 181 -7.35 -20.74 -79.27
CA LYS A 181 -8.04 -21.90 -79.83
C LYS A 181 -8.99 -21.51 -80.95
N ILE A 182 -9.83 -20.49 -80.75
CA ILE A 182 -10.75 -19.99 -81.80
C ILE A 182 -9.97 -19.57 -83.05
N VAL A 183 -8.86 -18.85 -82.88
CA VAL A 183 -8.00 -18.44 -84.01
C VAL A 183 -7.40 -19.67 -84.71
N THR A 184 -6.93 -20.66 -83.94
CA THR A 184 -6.33 -21.88 -84.49
C THR A 184 -7.36 -22.76 -85.22
N ASP A 185 -8.55 -22.94 -84.63
CA ASP A 185 -9.66 -23.69 -85.22
C ASP A 185 -10.15 -22.99 -86.51
N SER A 186 -10.27 -21.65 -86.51
CA SER A 186 -10.61 -20.85 -87.70
C SER A 186 -9.56 -20.99 -88.80
N TRP A 187 -8.28 -20.95 -88.45
CA TRP A 187 -7.18 -21.18 -89.40
C TRP A 187 -7.20 -22.59 -89.98
N ALA A 188 -7.45 -23.62 -89.16
CA ALA A 188 -7.54 -25.01 -89.61
C ALA A 188 -8.71 -25.25 -90.57
N VAL A 189 -9.87 -24.63 -90.33
CA VAL A 189 -11.03 -24.67 -91.24
C VAL A 189 -10.67 -24.04 -92.59
N GLN A 190 -10.11 -22.83 -92.58
CA GLN A 190 -9.70 -22.14 -93.81
C GLN A 190 -8.66 -22.94 -94.60
N ALA A 191 -7.66 -23.53 -93.92
CA ALA A 191 -6.66 -24.37 -94.56
C ALA A 191 -7.27 -25.63 -95.22
N THR A 192 -8.38 -26.14 -94.67
CA THR A 192 -9.12 -27.27 -95.26
C THR A 192 -9.91 -26.84 -96.50
N GLU A 193 -10.51 -25.63 -96.50
CA GLU A 193 -11.22 -25.06 -97.66
C GLU A 193 -10.28 -24.60 -98.79
N MET A 194 -9.05 -24.16 -98.46
CA MET A 194 -8.02 -23.76 -99.44
C MET A 194 -7.46 -24.93 -100.27
N ASN A 195 -7.81 -26.17 -99.95
CA ASN A 195 -7.54 -27.32 -100.82
C ASN A 195 -8.55 -27.49 -101.96
N GLU A 196 -9.64 -26.70 -102.00
CA GLU A 196 -10.64 -26.77 -103.08
C GLU A 196 -10.88 -25.46 -103.84
N ALA A 197 -10.40 -24.30 -103.37
CA ALA A 197 -10.45 -23.06 -104.15
C ALA A 197 -9.24 -22.17 -103.87
N GLY A 198 -8.39 -22.00 -104.89
CA GLY A 198 -7.27 -21.06 -104.85
C GLY A 198 -7.78 -19.62 -104.80
N THR A 199 -7.90 -19.03 -103.61
CA THR A 199 -7.90 -17.58 -103.43
C THR A 199 -7.42 -17.21 -102.03
N SER A 200 -6.27 -16.54 -101.94
CA SER A 200 -5.70 -16.04 -100.69
C SER A 200 -6.51 -14.85 -100.16
N ILE A 201 -7.06 -14.96 -98.95
CA ILE A 201 -7.57 -13.82 -98.18
C ILE A 201 -6.90 -13.81 -96.80
N MET A 202 -5.65 -13.34 -96.75
CA MET A 202 -5.00 -12.94 -95.50
C MET A 202 -5.37 -11.48 -95.20
N ASN A 203 -6.60 -11.21 -94.76
CA ASN A 203 -7.01 -9.87 -94.31
C ASN A 203 -7.79 -9.88 -92.98
N ILE A 204 -7.48 -10.82 -92.08
CA ILE A 204 -8.05 -10.84 -90.71
C ILE A 204 -7.01 -10.39 -89.67
N LEU A 205 -5.75 -10.13 -90.06
CA LEU A 205 -4.69 -9.65 -89.18
C LEU A 205 -4.06 -8.36 -89.73
N ASP A 206 -4.84 -7.28 -89.81
CA ASP A 206 -4.24 -5.94 -89.82
C ASP A 206 -3.90 -5.56 -88.37
N VAL A 207 -2.79 -6.11 -87.88
CA VAL A 207 -2.18 -5.68 -86.64
C VAL A 207 -1.46 -4.37 -86.94
N ASN A 208 -2.17 -3.24 -86.81
CA ASN A 208 -1.49 -1.97 -86.67
C ASN A 208 -0.45 -2.14 -85.55
N GLY A 209 0.81 -1.75 -85.80
CA GLY A 209 2.02 -2.10 -85.04
C GLY A 209 2.10 -1.68 -83.57
N ASN A 210 0.98 -1.66 -82.86
CA ASN A 210 0.82 -1.39 -81.43
C ASN A 210 -0.05 -2.45 -80.70
N GLY A 211 -0.28 -3.63 -81.29
CA GLY A 211 -0.78 -4.81 -80.56
C GLY A 211 -2.26 -4.82 -80.15
N THR A 212 -3.11 -3.98 -80.73
CA THR A 212 -4.56 -3.97 -80.44
C THR A 212 -5.36 -4.63 -81.57
N LEU A 213 -6.14 -5.67 -81.25
CA LEU A 213 -7.08 -6.30 -82.18
C LEU A 213 -8.25 -5.33 -82.46
N ASN A 214 -8.42 -4.95 -83.72
CA ASN A 214 -9.44 -4.00 -84.14
C ASN A 214 -10.80 -4.72 -84.27
N ASN A 215 -11.68 -4.54 -83.28
CA ASN A 215 -13.05 -5.07 -83.32
C ASN A 215 -13.88 -4.30 -84.38
N LYS A 216 -13.98 -4.85 -85.60
CA LYS A 216 -14.97 -4.42 -86.61
C LYS A 216 -16.32 -5.12 -86.39
N LEU A 217 -16.91 -4.94 -85.21
CA LEU A 217 -18.31 -5.28 -84.95
C LEU A 217 -19.08 -4.04 -84.44
N THR A 218 -19.03 -2.96 -85.23
CA THR A 218 -19.91 -1.80 -85.09
C THR A 218 -20.39 -1.36 -86.46
N SER A 219 -21.29 -2.14 -87.06
CA SER A 219 -22.41 -1.60 -87.86
C SER A 219 -23.31 -2.73 -88.39
N VAL A 220 -24.16 -3.30 -87.54
CA VAL A 220 -25.54 -3.65 -87.93
C VAL A 220 -26.39 -3.49 -86.66
N LEU A 221 -27.51 -2.79 -86.82
CA LEU A 221 -28.61 -2.49 -85.89
C LEU A 221 -28.78 -3.43 -84.69
#